data_AF-A0A6N2CDE1-F1
#
_entry.id   AF-A0A6N2CDE1-F1
#
_cell.length_a   1.000
_cell.length_b   1.000
_cell.length_c   1.000
_cell.angle_alpha   90.00
_cell.angle_beta   90.00
_cell.angle_gamma   90.00
#
_symmetry.space_group_name_H-M   'P 1'
#
loop_
_entity.id
_entity.type
_entity.pdbx_description
1 polymer ?
#
loop_
_entity_poly.entity_id
_entity_poly.type
_entity_poly.pdbx_seq_one_letter_code
_entity_poly.pdbx_strand_id
1 'polypeptide(L)'
;MYRDRGGGGSSKSEMVGGKRINDALDKQLDKSLASTSRALKDKTVPSTSTVSGKLHQRHPNNHMDHQRDTLSSSTPTTKNKCSDEESESDSEESDVSGSDGDDTSWISWFCNLRGNEFFSEVDDDYIQDDFNLCGLSGQVPYYDYALDLILDVESSHGDMFTEEQNELVESAAEMLYGLIHVRYILTSKGMAAMLEKYKNYDFGRCPRVYCSGQPCLPVGQSDIPRSSTVKIYCPKCEDIYYPRSKYQGNIDGAYFGTTFPHLFLMTYGHLKPQKPTQNYIPRVFGFKIHRT
;
A
#
# COMPACT_ATOMS: atom_id res chain seq x y z
N MET A 1 -46.68 -46.12 -11.24
CA MET A 1 -45.83 -46.77 -12.26
C MET A 1 -44.55 -45.95 -12.37
N TYR A 2 -43.44 -46.57 -11.96
CA TYR A 2 -42.08 -46.07 -12.15
C TYR A 2 -41.78 -45.91 -13.64
N ARG A 3 -41.11 -44.81 -14.02
CA ARG A 3 -40.03 -44.90 -15.01
C ARG A 3 -39.04 -43.75 -14.86
N ASP A 4 -37.89 -44.18 -14.40
CA ASP A 4 -36.59 -43.55 -14.30
C ASP A 4 -35.93 -43.45 -15.68
N ARG A 5 -35.16 -42.37 -15.92
CA ARG A 5 -34.00 -42.35 -16.81
C ARG A 5 -33.25 -41.03 -16.60
N GLY A 6 -32.19 -41.10 -15.79
CA GLY A 6 -31.20 -40.04 -15.62
C GLY A 6 -30.20 -39.91 -16.78
N GLY A 7 -29.26 -38.98 -16.60
CA GLY A 7 -28.01 -38.94 -17.35
C GLY A 7 -27.39 -37.55 -17.51
N GLY A 8 -26.61 -37.13 -16.50
CA GLY A 8 -25.24 -36.60 -16.63
C GLY A 8 -24.95 -35.34 -17.46
N GLY A 9 -24.37 -34.33 -16.80
CA GLY A 9 -23.68 -33.22 -17.46
C GLY A 9 -23.11 -32.20 -16.48
N SER A 10 -22.16 -32.63 -15.63
CA SER A 10 -21.39 -31.72 -14.77
C SER A 10 -20.11 -31.26 -15.49
N SER A 11 -19.73 -30.02 -15.19
CA SER A 11 -18.35 -29.52 -15.11
C SER A 11 -17.60 -29.30 -16.44
N LYS A 12 -17.56 -28.02 -16.85
CA LYS A 12 -16.41 -27.44 -17.56
C LYS A 12 -16.32 -25.91 -17.53
N SER A 13 -17.36 -25.19 -17.08
CA SER A 13 -17.36 -23.72 -17.04
C SER A 13 -16.89 -23.11 -15.71
N GLU A 14 -17.02 -23.84 -14.60
CA GLU A 14 -16.65 -23.39 -13.23
C GLU A 14 -15.14 -23.20 -13.01
N MET A 15 -14.30 -23.67 -13.95
CA MET A 15 -12.83 -23.61 -13.83
C MET A 15 -12.19 -22.38 -14.47
N VAL A 16 -12.96 -21.41 -14.98
CA VAL A 16 -12.40 -20.24 -15.69
C VAL A 16 -12.45 -18.96 -14.84
N GLY A 17 -13.52 -18.72 -14.07
CA GLY A 17 -13.67 -17.53 -13.22
C GLY A 17 -12.70 -17.52 -12.03
N GLY A 18 -12.78 -18.54 -11.17
CA GLY A 18 -11.87 -18.69 -10.02
C GLY A 18 -10.40 -18.88 -10.41
N LYS A 19 -10.11 -19.31 -11.64
CA LYS A 19 -8.75 -19.53 -12.12
C LYS A 19 -8.09 -18.23 -12.59
N ARG A 20 -8.84 -17.29 -13.17
CA ARG A 20 -8.35 -15.95 -13.54
C ARG A 20 -7.94 -15.11 -12.33
N ILE A 21 -8.70 -15.19 -11.23
CA ILE A 21 -8.42 -14.46 -9.99
C ILE A 21 -7.16 -15.00 -9.30
N ASN A 22 -7.01 -16.33 -9.27
CA ASN A 22 -5.80 -16.96 -8.73
C ASN A 22 -4.56 -16.68 -9.61
N ASP A 23 -4.69 -16.66 -10.94
CA ASP A 23 -3.59 -16.34 -11.85
C ASP A 23 -3.15 -14.86 -11.77
N ALA A 24 -4.06 -13.93 -11.45
CA ALA A 24 -3.74 -12.52 -11.21
C ALA A 24 -2.99 -12.29 -9.88
N LEU A 25 -3.32 -13.08 -8.85
CA LEU A 25 -2.63 -13.07 -7.55
C LEU A 25 -1.15 -13.46 -7.70
N ASP A 26 -0.86 -14.49 -8.51
CA ASP A 26 0.50 -14.93 -8.80
C ASP A 26 1.28 -13.90 -9.65
N LYS A 27 0.65 -13.31 -10.68
CA LYS A 27 1.29 -12.27 -11.51
C LYS A 27 1.62 -10.98 -10.74
N GLN A 28 0.82 -10.58 -9.75
CA GLN A 28 1.11 -9.41 -8.91
C GLN A 28 2.25 -9.64 -7.92
N LEU A 29 2.36 -10.85 -7.34
CA LEU A 29 3.48 -11.23 -6.49
C LEU A 29 4.81 -11.13 -7.25
N ASP A 30 4.83 -11.57 -8.52
CA ASP A 30 6.02 -11.49 -9.39
C ASP A 30 6.36 -10.04 -9.82
N LYS A 31 5.35 -9.19 -10.08
CA LYS A 31 5.56 -7.78 -10.47
C LYS A 31 6.11 -6.93 -9.31
N SER A 32 5.76 -7.29 -8.07
CA SER A 32 6.34 -6.70 -6.85
C SER A 32 7.81 -7.06 -6.65
N LEU A 33 8.29 -8.19 -7.17
CA LEU A 33 9.69 -8.61 -7.08
C LEU A 33 10.56 -8.02 -8.22
N ALA A 34 9.99 -7.87 -9.42
CA ALA A 34 10.70 -7.34 -10.59
C ALA A 34 11.02 -5.83 -10.48
N SER A 35 10.16 -5.05 -9.82
CA SER A 35 10.31 -3.58 -9.71
C SER A 35 11.41 -3.13 -8.73
N THR A 36 11.96 -4.03 -7.92
CA THR A 36 13.06 -3.75 -6.99
C THR A 36 14.46 -3.86 -7.58
N SER A 37 14.63 -4.16 -8.88
CA SER A 37 15.94 -4.53 -9.45
C SER A 37 16.48 -3.67 -10.62
N ARG A 38 15.85 -2.55 -10.98
CA ARG A 38 16.38 -1.68 -12.06
C ARG A 38 16.33 -0.19 -11.75
N ALA A 39 17.35 0.28 -11.04
CA ALA A 39 17.82 1.66 -11.15
C ALA A 39 19.35 1.71 -11.01
N LEU A 40 19.98 2.53 -11.87
CA LEU A 40 21.40 2.91 -11.98
C LEU A 40 22.14 2.36 -13.21
N LYS A 41 22.17 3.17 -14.27
CA LYS A 41 23.38 3.41 -15.08
C LYS A 41 23.29 4.73 -15.84
N ASP A 42 24.24 5.60 -15.51
CA ASP A 42 24.53 6.91 -16.09
C ASP A 42 24.68 6.91 -17.61
N LYS A 43 24.27 8.02 -18.24
CA LYS A 43 24.75 8.45 -19.56
C LYS A 43 25.10 9.94 -19.52
N THR A 44 26.39 10.22 -19.68
CA THR A 44 26.95 11.55 -19.96
C THR A 44 27.44 11.62 -21.40
N VAL A 45 27.13 12.72 -22.10
CA VAL A 45 27.77 13.12 -23.38
C VAL A 45 27.57 14.66 -23.56
N PRO A 46 28.31 15.36 -24.44
CA PRO A 46 29.64 15.93 -24.15
C PRO A 46 29.73 17.44 -24.47
N SER A 47 30.89 18.07 -24.23
CA SER A 47 31.38 19.19 -25.05
C SER A 47 32.90 19.35 -24.97
N THR A 48 33.47 19.63 -26.14
CA THR A 48 34.88 19.74 -26.53
C THR A 48 35.50 21.12 -26.29
N SER A 49 36.79 21.17 -25.93
CA SER A 49 37.78 22.06 -26.57
C SER A 49 39.21 21.78 -26.05
N THR A 50 40.15 21.67 -26.99
CA THR A 50 41.61 21.52 -26.84
C THR A 50 42.31 22.89 -26.67
N VAL A 51 43.44 22.93 -25.94
CA VAL A 51 44.73 23.59 -26.28
C VAL A 51 45.79 23.35 -25.18
N SER A 52 47.02 23.18 -25.64
CA SER A 52 48.31 22.77 -25.04
C SER A 52 48.94 23.64 -23.93
N GLY A 53 49.90 23.06 -23.18
CA GLY A 53 50.99 23.82 -22.53
C GLY A 53 51.72 23.10 -21.36
N LYS A 54 53.03 22.84 -21.51
CA LYS A 54 53.97 22.14 -20.59
C LYS A 54 54.56 23.04 -19.47
N LEU A 55 54.89 22.48 -18.29
CA LEU A 55 56.18 22.60 -17.53
C LEU A 55 56.08 21.82 -16.18
N HIS A 56 56.76 20.71 -15.93
CA HIS A 56 58.13 20.49 -15.37
C HIS A 56 58.43 21.04 -13.96
N GLN A 57 58.57 20.11 -12.98
CA GLN A 57 59.66 19.92 -11.97
C GLN A 57 59.15 18.89 -10.91
N ARG A 58 59.56 17.60 -10.83
CA ARG A 58 60.81 16.97 -10.30
C ARG A 58 61.27 17.57 -8.96
N HIS A 59 61.58 16.88 -7.86
CA HIS A 59 61.79 15.48 -7.40
C HIS A 59 62.02 15.59 -5.83
N PRO A 60 62.41 14.57 -5.04
CA PRO A 60 62.08 13.15 -5.00
C PRO A 60 61.74 12.62 -3.57
N ASN A 61 61.23 11.38 -3.55
CA ASN A 61 61.22 10.45 -2.40
C ASN A 61 62.63 9.95 -2.03
N ASN A 62 62.77 9.41 -0.81
CA ASN A 62 63.51 8.18 -0.39
C ASN A 62 63.71 8.24 1.15
N HIS A 63 63.67 7.19 1.99
CA HIS A 63 63.60 5.73 1.84
C HIS A 63 63.59 5.07 3.26
N MET A 64 62.86 3.95 3.40
CA MET A 64 62.98 2.76 4.28
C MET A 64 62.97 2.70 5.83
N ASP A 65 62.11 1.78 6.27
CA ASP A 65 62.24 0.56 7.11
C ASP A 65 62.82 0.52 8.55
N HIS A 66 62.02 -0.20 9.36
CA HIS A 66 62.35 -1.28 10.32
C HIS A 66 62.47 -1.06 11.85
N GLN A 67 61.86 -2.05 12.54
CA GLN A 67 62.08 -2.59 13.91
C GLN A 67 61.45 -1.83 15.10
N ARG A 68 60.50 -2.39 15.88
CA ARG A 68 60.41 -3.56 16.81
C ARG A 68 60.73 -3.16 18.25
N ASP A 69 59.80 -3.46 19.17
CA ASP A 69 59.96 -4.19 20.47
C ASP A 69 58.70 -3.99 21.36
N THR A 70 57.92 -5.04 21.75
CA THR A 70 57.95 -5.91 22.97
C THR A 70 57.86 -5.13 24.32
N LEU A 71 57.09 -5.44 25.39
CA LEU A 71 56.40 -6.61 25.99
C LEU A 71 55.43 -6.16 27.13
N SER A 72 54.43 -7.00 27.49
CA SER A 72 53.99 -7.41 28.88
C SER A 72 52.57 -8.05 28.83
N SER A 73 52.40 -9.38 28.81
CA SER A 73 52.05 -10.33 29.91
C SER A 73 50.81 -9.93 30.75
N SER A 74 49.80 -10.75 31.06
CA SER A 74 49.73 -12.17 31.47
C SER A 74 48.26 -12.68 31.53
N THR A 75 48.04 -13.99 31.38
CA THR A 75 46.76 -14.75 31.51
C THR A 75 46.55 -15.23 32.96
N PRO A 76 45.34 -15.66 33.42
CA PRO A 76 44.90 -17.03 33.17
C PRO A 76 43.39 -17.27 32.95
N THR A 77 43.15 -18.44 32.38
CA THR A 77 41.92 -19.13 31.97
C THR A 77 40.83 -19.30 33.05
N THR A 78 39.56 -19.17 32.65
CA THR A 78 38.45 -19.99 33.18
C THR A 78 37.47 -20.32 32.04
N LYS A 79 37.30 -21.63 31.81
CA LYS A 79 36.29 -22.20 30.92
C LYS A 79 34.92 -22.01 31.56
N ASN A 80 33.97 -21.39 30.86
CA ASN A 80 32.56 -21.66 31.08
C ASN A 80 31.88 -21.80 29.72
N LYS A 81 31.42 -23.02 29.49
CA LYS A 81 30.66 -23.49 28.35
C LYS A 81 29.19 -23.26 28.73
N CYS A 82 28.49 -22.35 28.06
CA CYS A 82 27.04 -22.25 28.10
C CYS A 82 26.57 -22.44 26.66
N SER A 83 25.92 -23.58 26.43
CA SER A 83 25.17 -23.89 25.22
C SER A 83 23.78 -23.29 25.39
N ASP A 84 23.48 -22.26 24.62
CA ASP A 84 22.12 -21.74 24.47
C ASP A 84 21.40 -22.62 23.45
N GLU A 85 20.46 -23.41 23.95
CA GLU A 85 19.52 -24.22 23.17
C GLU A 85 18.41 -23.27 22.66
N GLU A 86 18.56 -22.76 21.44
CA GLU A 86 17.46 -22.14 20.70
C GLU A 86 16.48 -23.25 20.31
N SER A 87 15.33 -23.29 20.97
CA SER A 87 14.23 -24.21 20.65
C SER A 87 13.27 -23.53 19.69
N GLU A 88 13.56 -23.65 18.40
CA GLU A 88 12.62 -23.32 17.33
C GLU A 88 11.55 -24.43 17.26
N SER A 89 10.44 -24.19 17.95
CA SER A 89 9.22 -25.01 17.81
C SER A 89 8.45 -24.56 16.57
N ASP A 90 8.80 -25.13 15.42
CA ASP A 90 8.08 -24.96 14.15
C ASP A 90 7.02 -26.06 14.05
N SER A 91 5.78 -25.77 14.47
CA SER A 91 4.64 -26.69 14.37
C SER A 91 3.32 -25.95 14.52
N GLU A 92 2.86 -25.29 13.47
CA GLU A 92 1.44 -24.95 13.30
C GLU A 92 1.08 -25.12 11.82
N GLU A 93 1.02 -26.39 11.37
CA GLU A 93 0.28 -26.75 10.17
C GLU A 93 -1.20 -26.42 10.40
N SER A 94 -1.58 -25.22 10.01
CA SER A 94 -2.97 -24.80 10.05
C SER A 94 -3.66 -25.45 8.86
N ASP A 95 -4.38 -26.53 9.14
CA ASP A 95 -5.35 -27.12 8.24
C ASP A 95 -6.29 -26.02 7.72
N VAL A 96 -6.05 -25.58 6.47
CA VAL A 96 -7.05 -24.86 5.69
C VAL A 96 -8.23 -25.81 5.52
N SER A 97 -9.20 -25.65 6.41
CA SER A 97 -10.54 -26.18 6.20
C SER A 97 -11.10 -25.42 5.00
N GLY A 98 -10.94 -26.02 3.82
CA GLY A 98 -11.60 -25.58 2.60
C GLY A 98 -13.11 -25.68 2.80
N SER A 99 -13.69 -24.60 3.30
CA SER A 99 -15.12 -24.37 3.25
C SER A 99 -15.47 -24.10 1.78
N ASP A 100 -16.32 -24.94 1.22
CA ASP A 100 -16.83 -24.81 -0.14
C ASP A 100 -17.40 -23.40 -0.38
N GLY A 101 -16.78 -22.67 -1.31
CA GLY A 101 -17.46 -21.86 -2.32
C GLY A 101 -18.25 -20.62 -1.91
N ASP A 102 -17.74 -19.78 -1.01
CA ASP A 102 -18.14 -18.37 -1.07
C ASP A 102 -17.37 -17.72 -2.22
N ASP A 103 -18.03 -17.57 -3.38
CA ASP A 103 -17.53 -16.74 -4.48
C ASP A 103 -17.23 -15.35 -3.91
N THR A 104 -15.94 -15.06 -3.69
CA THR A 104 -15.50 -13.78 -3.15
C THR A 104 -15.79 -12.72 -4.20
N SER A 105 -16.67 -11.76 -3.89
CA SER A 105 -17.00 -10.68 -4.82
C SER A 105 -15.77 -9.87 -5.21
N TRP A 106 -15.79 -9.23 -6.38
CA TRP A 106 -14.69 -8.37 -6.83
C TRP A 106 -14.35 -7.29 -5.80
N ILE A 107 -15.37 -6.69 -5.16
CA ILE A 107 -15.21 -5.66 -4.14
C ILE A 107 -14.48 -6.21 -2.90
N SER A 108 -14.91 -7.37 -2.42
CA SER A 108 -14.29 -8.03 -1.27
C SER A 108 -12.85 -8.44 -1.59
N TRP A 109 -12.62 -9.02 -2.77
CA TRP A 109 -11.28 -9.35 -3.25
C TRP A 109 -10.39 -8.11 -3.31
N PHE A 110 -10.85 -7.03 -3.95
CA PHE A 110 -10.09 -5.79 -4.12
C PHE A 110 -9.75 -5.14 -2.78
N CYS A 111 -10.69 -5.06 -1.84
CA CYS A 111 -10.46 -4.44 -0.53
C CYS A 111 -9.49 -5.25 0.34
N ASN A 112 -9.39 -6.57 0.12
CA ASN A 112 -8.49 -7.46 0.85
C ASN A 112 -7.10 -7.61 0.18
N LEU A 113 -6.88 -7.02 -1.00
CA LEU A 113 -5.55 -6.95 -1.59
C LEU A 113 -4.57 -6.22 -0.69
N ARG A 114 -3.34 -6.74 -0.63
CA ARG A 114 -2.25 -6.12 0.14
C ARG A 114 -2.01 -4.68 -0.33
N GLY A 115 -2.13 -3.72 0.59
CA GLY A 115 -2.04 -2.30 0.31
C GLY A 115 -3.38 -1.58 0.29
N ASN A 116 -4.50 -2.29 0.08
CA ASN A 116 -5.85 -1.72 -0.04
C ASN A 116 -6.58 -1.62 1.30
N GLU A 117 -5.87 -1.74 2.43
CA GLU A 117 -6.49 -1.81 3.76
C GLU A 117 -7.22 -0.52 4.15
N PHE A 118 -7.04 0.58 3.41
CA PHE A 118 -7.74 1.83 3.63
C PHE A 118 -9.15 1.87 3.02
N PHE A 119 -9.43 1.02 2.02
CA PHE A 119 -10.75 0.98 1.40
C PHE A 119 -11.77 0.36 2.36
N SER A 120 -13.00 0.87 2.31
CA SER A 120 -14.19 0.17 2.80
C SER A 120 -14.91 -0.46 1.62
N GLU A 121 -15.51 -1.63 1.83
CA GLU A 121 -16.40 -2.26 0.87
C GLU A 121 -17.63 -1.36 0.65
N VAL A 122 -17.90 -1.01 -0.61
CA VAL A 122 -19.06 -0.21 -1.02
C VAL A 122 -20.23 -1.16 -1.28
N ASP A 123 -21.40 -0.84 -0.74
CA ASP A 123 -22.61 -1.64 -0.96
C ASP A 123 -23.00 -1.67 -2.45
N ASP A 124 -23.33 -2.84 -2.99
CA ASP A 124 -23.79 -2.98 -4.39
C ASP A 124 -25.01 -2.10 -4.68
N ASP A 125 -25.96 -1.99 -3.74
CA ASP A 125 -27.14 -1.10 -3.85
C ASP A 125 -26.74 0.37 -4.09
N TYR A 126 -25.62 0.82 -3.54
CA TYR A 126 -25.14 2.19 -3.75
C TYR A 126 -24.58 2.37 -5.16
N ILE A 127 -23.90 1.35 -5.67
CA ILE A 127 -23.29 1.33 -7.01
C ILE A 127 -24.37 1.19 -8.09
N GLN A 128 -25.40 0.37 -7.85
CA GLN A 128 -26.50 0.14 -8.80
C GLN A 128 -27.41 1.36 -8.99
N ASP A 129 -27.36 2.35 -8.10
CA ASP A 129 -28.08 3.61 -8.27
C ASP A 129 -27.25 4.59 -9.12
N ASP A 130 -27.62 4.68 -10.40
CA ASP A 130 -26.99 5.56 -11.41
C ASP A 130 -26.82 7.02 -10.96
N PHE A 131 -27.69 7.52 -10.08
CA PHE A 131 -27.58 8.88 -9.55
C PHE A 131 -26.26 9.08 -8.80
N ASN A 132 -25.82 8.07 -8.03
CA ASN A 132 -24.57 8.11 -7.28
C ASN A 132 -23.34 8.09 -8.19
N LEU A 133 -23.47 7.51 -9.39
CA LEU A 133 -22.40 7.36 -10.38
C LEU A 133 -22.35 8.49 -11.42
N CYS A 134 -23.24 9.48 -11.31
CA CYS A 134 -23.35 10.57 -12.28
C CYS A 134 -22.00 11.23 -12.60
N GLY A 135 -21.69 11.36 -13.89
CA GLY A 135 -20.49 12.01 -14.42
C GLY A 135 -19.20 11.18 -14.40
N LEU A 136 -19.23 9.93 -13.93
CA LEU A 136 -18.05 9.05 -13.93
C LEU A 136 -17.76 8.40 -15.29
N SER A 137 -18.80 8.15 -16.09
CA SER A 137 -18.66 7.55 -17.43
C SER A 137 -17.81 8.38 -18.39
N GLY A 138 -17.77 9.71 -18.23
CA GLY A 138 -16.89 10.59 -19.00
C GLY A 138 -15.44 10.66 -18.51
N GLN A 139 -15.15 10.07 -17.35
CA GLN A 139 -13.82 10.11 -16.70
C GLN A 139 -13.09 8.77 -16.78
N VAL A 140 -13.82 7.66 -16.86
CA VAL A 140 -13.27 6.29 -16.80
C VAL A 140 -13.36 5.63 -18.18
N PRO A 141 -12.25 5.12 -18.74
CA PRO A 141 -12.29 4.34 -19.97
C PRO A 141 -12.97 2.99 -19.74
N TYR A 142 -13.60 2.41 -20.76
CA TYR A 142 -14.29 1.11 -20.63
C TYR A 142 -15.32 1.05 -19.48
N TYR A 143 -15.97 2.18 -19.16
CA TYR A 143 -16.83 2.33 -17.99
C TYR A 143 -17.83 1.19 -17.79
N ASP A 144 -18.58 0.80 -18.82
CA ASP A 144 -19.59 -0.25 -18.72
C ASP A 144 -18.95 -1.61 -18.35
N TYR A 145 -17.85 -1.99 -19.01
CA TYR A 145 -17.11 -3.22 -18.69
C TYR A 145 -16.46 -3.19 -17.31
N ALA A 146 -15.96 -2.03 -16.90
CA ALA A 146 -15.39 -1.83 -15.57
C ALA A 146 -16.46 -1.96 -14.48
N LEU A 147 -17.66 -1.45 -14.73
CA LEU A 147 -18.80 -1.54 -13.81
C LEU A 147 -19.33 -2.98 -13.73
N ASP A 148 -19.49 -3.67 -14.87
CA ASP A 148 -19.86 -5.08 -14.92
C ASP A 148 -18.87 -5.94 -14.11
N LEU A 149 -17.56 -5.67 -14.23
CA LEU A 149 -16.52 -6.36 -13.48
C LEU A 149 -16.62 -6.10 -11.96
N ILE A 150 -16.87 -4.86 -11.54
CA ILE A 150 -17.00 -4.50 -10.11
C ILE A 150 -18.20 -5.20 -9.47
N LEU A 151 -19.31 -5.33 -10.22
CA LEU A 151 -20.57 -5.91 -9.75
C LEU A 151 -20.69 -7.42 -10.00
N ASP A 152 -19.60 -8.07 -10.43
CA ASP A 152 -19.57 -9.50 -10.81
C ASP A 152 -20.70 -9.89 -11.79
N VAL A 153 -21.09 -8.98 -12.68
CA VAL A 153 -22.10 -9.24 -13.71
C VAL A 153 -21.44 -10.00 -14.85
N GLU A 154 -22.00 -11.17 -15.20
CA GLU A 154 -21.55 -11.90 -16.37
C GLU A 154 -21.66 -11.01 -17.62
N SER A 155 -20.51 -10.76 -18.26
CA SER A 155 -20.47 -9.96 -19.47
C SER A 155 -21.39 -10.57 -20.54
N SER A 156 -22.53 -9.93 -20.81
CA SER A 156 -23.42 -10.32 -21.92
C SER A 156 -22.77 -10.13 -23.29
N HIS A 157 -21.64 -9.43 -23.30
CA HIS A 157 -20.80 -9.15 -24.45
C HIS A 157 -19.99 -10.40 -24.75
N GLY A 158 -20.43 -11.21 -25.73
CA GLY A 158 -19.70 -12.37 -26.26
C GLY A 158 -18.39 -12.02 -26.98
N ASP A 159 -17.79 -10.89 -26.62
CA ASP A 159 -16.58 -10.32 -27.19
C ASP A 159 -15.38 -10.91 -26.45
N MET A 160 -14.58 -11.71 -27.17
CA MET A 160 -13.30 -12.15 -26.65
C MET A 160 -12.30 -10.98 -26.70
N PHE A 161 -12.07 -10.35 -25.56
CA PHE A 161 -10.99 -9.38 -25.41
C PHE A 161 -9.61 -10.03 -25.54
N THR A 162 -8.65 -9.26 -26.06
CA THR A 162 -7.23 -9.62 -25.93
C THR A 162 -6.78 -9.51 -24.47
N GLU A 163 -5.68 -10.15 -24.10
CA GLU A 163 -5.10 -10.04 -22.74
C GLU A 163 -4.82 -8.57 -22.38
N GLU A 164 -4.29 -7.79 -23.32
CA GLU A 164 -4.02 -6.36 -23.13
C GLU A 164 -5.29 -5.54 -22.88
N GLN A 165 -6.39 -5.86 -23.56
CA GLN A 165 -7.67 -5.18 -23.33
C GLN A 165 -8.26 -5.53 -21.97
N ASN A 166 -8.10 -6.78 -21.51
CA ASN A 166 -8.53 -7.17 -20.16
C ASN A 166 -7.74 -6.41 -19.09
N GLU A 167 -6.42 -6.24 -19.23
CA GLU A 167 -5.60 -5.44 -18.31
C GLU A 167 -6.06 -3.97 -18.25
N LEU A 168 -6.51 -3.40 -19.37
CA LEU A 168 -7.06 -2.04 -19.41
C LEU A 168 -8.42 -1.95 -18.70
N VAL A 169 -9.28 -2.96 -18.83
CA VAL A 169 -10.57 -3.03 -18.12
C VAL A 169 -10.35 -3.20 -16.61
N GLU A 170 -9.42 -4.05 -16.19
CA GLU A 170 -9.05 -4.20 -14.77
C GLU A 170 -8.55 -2.88 -14.19
N SER A 171 -7.64 -2.18 -14.88
CA SER A 171 -7.16 -0.87 -14.44
C SER A 171 -8.27 0.19 -14.40
N ALA A 172 -9.24 0.11 -15.33
CA ALA A 172 -10.42 0.98 -15.32
C ALA A 172 -11.34 0.68 -14.14
N ALA A 173 -11.54 -0.59 -13.78
CA ALA A 173 -12.32 -1.01 -12.62
C ALA A 173 -11.71 -0.51 -11.31
N GLU A 174 -10.40 -0.64 -11.11
CA GLU A 174 -9.72 -0.08 -9.94
C GLU A 174 -9.92 1.44 -9.82
N MET A 175 -9.82 2.16 -10.95
CA MET A 175 -10.03 3.60 -11.00
C MET A 175 -11.49 3.98 -10.73
N LEU A 176 -12.43 3.26 -11.33
CA LEU A 176 -13.86 3.49 -11.14
C LEU A 176 -14.25 3.26 -9.68
N TYR A 177 -13.84 2.13 -9.11
CA TYR A 177 -14.11 1.82 -7.71
C TYR A 177 -13.54 2.88 -6.77
N GLY A 178 -12.31 3.36 -7.02
CA GLY A 178 -11.75 4.46 -6.26
C GLY A 178 -12.56 5.77 -6.32
N LEU A 179 -13.09 6.11 -7.50
CA LEU A 179 -13.95 7.28 -7.70
C LEU A 179 -15.37 7.12 -7.12
N ILE A 180 -15.86 5.90 -7.02
CA ILE A 180 -17.09 5.57 -6.30
C ILE A 180 -16.85 5.68 -4.80
N HIS A 181 -15.75 5.10 -4.32
CA HIS A 181 -15.38 5.04 -2.91
C HIS A 181 -15.29 6.43 -2.27
N VAL A 182 -14.65 7.40 -2.92
CA VAL A 182 -14.57 8.78 -2.40
C VAL A 182 -15.94 9.43 -2.20
N ARG A 183 -16.94 9.09 -3.03
CA ARG A 183 -18.31 9.55 -2.85
C ARG A 183 -18.99 8.78 -1.72
N TYR A 184 -18.83 7.47 -1.70
CA TYR A 184 -19.45 6.57 -0.73
C TYR A 184 -19.06 6.89 0.71
N ILE A 185 -17.77 7.15 1.00
CA ILE A 185 -17.28 7.42 2.36
C ILE A 185 -17.79 8.74 2.95
N LEU A 186 -18.48 9.57 2.16
CA LEU A 186 -19.17 10.78 2.62
C LEU A 186 -20.65 10.54 2.92
N THR A 187 -21.18 9.36 2.63
CA THR A 187 -22.55 8.94 3.03
C THR A 187 -22.57 8.47 4.48
N SER A 188 -23.76 8.36 5.07
CA SER A 188 -23.90 7.84 6.44
C SER A 188 -23.41 6.39 6.59
N LYS A 189 -23.67 5.53 5.60
CA LYS A 189 -23.21 4.13 5.60
C LYS A 189 -21.69 4.04 5.46
N GLY A 190 -21.11 4.73 4.47
CA GLY A 190 -19.66 4.76 4.27
C GLY A 190 -18.92 5.37 5.46
N MET A 191 -19.44 6.44 6.08
CA MET A 191 -18.87 6.98 7.31
C MET A 191 -18.89 6.00 8.49
N ALA A 192 -19.91 5.14 8.59
CA ALA A 192 -19.98 4.12 9.63
C ALA A 192 -18.95 3.00 9.37
N ALA A 193 -18.81 2.54 8.13
CA ALA A 193 -17.79 1.57 7.76
C ALA A 193 -16.37 2.09 8.04
N MET A 194 -16.08 3.34 7.65
CA MET A 194 -14.80 3.97 7.93
C MET A 194 -14.55 4.22 9.43
N LEU A 195 -15.60 4.41 10.23
CA LEU A 195 -15.48 4.53 11.68
C LEU A 195 -14.99 3.23 12.33
N GLU A 196 -15.48 2.08 11.88
CA GLU A 196 -15.03 0.79 12.42
C GLU A 196 -13.54 0.57 12.09
N LYS A 197 -13.12 0.85 10.85
CA LYS A 197 -11.71 0.83 10.45
C LYS A 197 -10.84 1.81 11.26
N TYR A 198 -11.37 2.99 11.56
CA TYR A 198 -10.69 3.98 12.40
C TYR A 198 -10.44 3.46 13.83
N LYS A 199 -11.43 2.80 14.43
CA LYS A 199 -11.32 2.19 15.77
C LYS A 199 -10.31 1.05 15.79
N ASN A 200 -10.20 0.31 14.69
CA ASN A 200 -9.29 -0.82 14.52
C ASN A 200 -7.85 -0.42 14.16
N TYR A 201 -7.58 0.87 13.97
CA TYR A 201 -6.27 1.42 13.58
C TYR A 201 -5.82 1.01 12.17
N ASP A 202 -6.74 0.62 11.28
CA ASP A 202 -6.46 0.17 9.91
C ASP A 202 -5.74 1.25 9.09
N PHE A 203 -6.08 2.51 9.33
CA PHE A 203 -5.47 3.67 8.67
C PHE A 203 -4.09 4.04 9.22
N GLY A 204 -3.62 3.31 10.21
CA GLY A 204 -2.37 3.56 10.90
C GLY A 204 -2.44 4.69 11.93
N ARG A 205 -1.25 5.05 12.40
CA ARG A 205 -1.06 5.94 13.55
C ARG A 205 -0.10 7.08 13.22
N CYS A 206 -0.31 8.22 13.87
CA CYS A 206 0.51 9.41 13.69
C CYS A 206 1.99 9.10 13.99
N PRO A 207 2.92 9.50 13.10
CA PRO A 207 4.34 9.27 13.30
C PRO A 207 4.96 10.20 14.35
N ARG A 208 4.31 11.31 14.71
CA ARG A 208 4.82 12.23 15.73
C ARG A 208 4.80 11.58 17.11
N VAL A 209 5.96 11.54 17.76
CA VAL A 209 6.14 10.99 19.12
C VAL A 209 5.13 11.56 20.12
N TYR A 210 4.94 12.87 20.14
CA TYR A 210 4.01 13.55 21.07
C TYR A 210 2.53 13.44 20.69
N CYS A 211 2.20 12.77 19.58
CA CYS A 211 0.83 12.32 19.34
C CYS A 211 0.51 11.00 20.03
N SER A 212 1.50 10.28 20.57
CA SER A 212 1.32 9.04 21.32
C SER A 212 0.56 7.96 20.52
N GLY A 213 0.88 7.84 19.22
CA GLY A 213 0.26 6.82 18.36
C GLY A 213 -1.23 7.04 18.08
N GLN A 214 -1.67 8.30 18.03
CA GLN A 214 -3.03 8.70 17.65
C GLN A 214 -3.47 8.02 16.34
N PRO A 215 -4.64 7.33 16.28
CA PRO A 215 -5.19 6.83 15.04
C PRO A 215 -5.48 7.95 14.03
N CYS A 216 -5.11 7.72 12.78
CA CYS A 216 -5.23 8.66 11.68
C CYS A 216 -6.41 8.30 10.75
N LEU A 217 -6.68 9.16 9.78
CA LEU A 217 -7.68 8.96 8.72
C LEU A 217 -6.99 9.10 7.35
N PRO A 218 -7.38 8.36 6.31
CA PRO A 218 -6.87 8.58 4.97
C PRO A 218 -7.31 9.94 4.43
N VAL A 219 -6.49 10.55 3.57
CA VAL A 219 -6.78 11.84 2.95
C VAL A 219 -6.07 11.97 1.60
N GLY A 220 -6.75 12.57 0.63
CA GLY A 220 -6.16 13.06 -0.61
C GLY A 220 -5.74 14.52 -0.50
N GLN A 221 -4.65 14.92 -1.14
CA GLN A 221 -4.27 16.34 -1.26
C GLN A 221 -4.95 17.03 -2.46
N SER A 222 -5.60 16.24 -3.32
CA SER A 222 -6.31 16.66 -4.52
C SER A 222 -7.43 15.67 -4.80
N ASP A 223 -8.55 16.17 -5.32
CA ASP A 223 -9.66 15.35 -5.81
C ASP A 223 -9.50 14.99 -7.30
N ILE A 224 -8.40 15.42 -7.93
CA ILE A 224 -8.06 15.09 -9.31
C ILE A 224 -7.21 13.80 -9.32
N PRO A 225 -7.64 12.74 -10.02
CA PRO A 225 -6.87 11.51 -10.13
C PRO A 225 -5.45 11.73 -10.66
N ARG A 226 -4.54 10.87 -10.21
CA ARG A 226 -3.10 10.80 -10.53
C ARG A 226 -2.31 12.04 -10.12
N SER A 227 -2.90 12.93 -9.33
CA SER A 227 -2.24 14.15 -8.83
C SER A 227 -1.27 13.86 -7.68
N SER A 228 -1.68 13.01 -6.73
CA SER A 228 -0.87 12.65 -5.57
C SER A 228 -1.36 11.35 -4.95
N THR A 229 -0.48 10.60 -4.32
CA THR A 229 -0.88 9.39 -3.58
C THR A 229 -1.53 9.74 -2.24
N VAL A 230 -2.27 8.80 -1.67
CA VAL A 230 -2.94 8.93 -0.38
C VAL A 230 -1.96 9.30 0.73
N LYS A 231 -2.45 10.11 1.66
CA LYS A 231 -1.78 10.50 2.91
C LYS A 231 -2.65 10.09 4.08
N ILE A 232 -2.11 10.20 5.29
CA ILE A 232 -2.86 10.03 6.52
C ILE A 232 -2.92 11.36 7.28
N TYR A 233 -4.12 11.77 7.66
CA TYR A 233 -4.38 12.94 8.49
C TYR A 233 -4.42 12.53 9.96
N CYS A 234 -3.63 13.20 10.81
CA CYS A 234 -3.69 13.03 12.25
C CYS A 234 -4.61 14.08 12.89
N PRO A 235 -5.72 13.67 13.55
CA PRO A 235 -6.64 14.61 14.19
C PRO A 235 -6.06 15.28 15.45
N LYS A 236 -4.96 14.78 16.01
CA LYS A 236 -4.34 15.31 17.23
C LYS A 236 -3.38 16.47 16.94
N CYS A 237 -2.48 16.30 15.97
CA CYS A 237 -1.61 17.38 15.55
C CYS A 237 -2.11 18.19 14.36
N GLU A 238 -3.25 17.80 13.78
CA GLU A 238 -3.92 18.49 12.68
C GLU A 238 -3.03 18.65 11.44
N ASP A 239 -2.35 17.57 11.05
CA ASP A 239 -1.33 17.57 10.01
C ASP A 239 -1.31 16.24 9.26
N ILE A 240 -0.74 16.23 8.04
CA ILE A 240 -0.75 15.10 7.11
C ILE A 240 0.62 14.42 7.00
N TYR A 241 0.62 13.09 6.82
CA TYR A 241 1.82 12.26 6.74
C TYR A 241 1.72 11.21 5.64
N TYR A 242 2.86 10.68 5.22
CA TYR A 242 2.88 9.50 4.37
C TYR A 242 2.45 8.26 5.17
N PRO A 243 1.68 7.33 4.58
CA PRO A 243 1.47 6.00 5.15
C PRO A 243 2.82 5.31 5.40
N ARG A 244 2.91 4.52 6.48
CA ARG A 244 4.16 3.78 6.79
C ARG A 244 4.38 2.59 5.86
N SER A 245 3.30 1.94 5.45
CA SER A 245 3.36 0.82 4.49
C SER A 245 3.66 1.34 3.10
N LYS A 246 4.67 0.77 2.44
CA LYS A 246 4.98 1.09 1.03
C LYS A 246 3.86 0.66 0.08
N TYR A 247 3.10 -0.38 0.44
CA TYR A 247 1.99 -0.88 -0.38
C TYR A 247 0.84 0.13 -0.45
N GLN A 248 0.51 0.76 0.68
CA GLN A 248 -0.50 1.83 0.76
C GLN A 248 -0.06 3.11 0.05
N GLY A 249 1.26 3.37 0.01
CA GLY A 249 1.83 4.61 -0.50
C GLY A 249 1.64 4.85 -2.02
N ASN A 250 1.20 3.83 -2.76
CA ASN A 250 0.95 3.90 -4.20
C ASN A 250 -0.53 4.17 -4.56
N ILE A 251 -1.45 4.11 -3.59
CA ILE A 251 -2.87 4.36 -3.84
C ILE A 251 -3.09 5.84 -4.16
N ASP A 252 -3.97 6.13 -5.11
CA ASP A 252 -4.37 7.48 -5.45
C ASP A 252 -5.10 8.17 -4.29
N GLY A 253 -4.67 9.37 -3.93
CA GLY A 253 -5.33 10.15 -2.88
C GLY A 253 -6.73 10.60 -3.26
N ALA A 254 -7.03 10.74 -4.56
CA ALA A 254 -8.34 11.15 -5.05
C ALA A 254 -9.45 10.16 -4.65
N TYR A 255 -9.11 8.89 -4.37
CA TYR A 255 -10.06 7.85 -3.95
C TYR A 255 -10.53 7.99 -2.49
N PHE A 256 -9.92 8.92 -1.75
CA PHE A 256 -10.34 9.32 -0.38
C PHE A 256 -10.73 10.80 -0.31
N GLY A 257 -10.21 11.60 -1.25
CA GLY A 257 -10.54 13.00 -1.41
C GLY A 257 -10.01 13.90 -0.29
N THR A 258 -10.18 15.20 -0.51
CA THR A 258 -9.75 16.25 0.42
C THR A 258 -10.70 16.44 1.60
N THR A 259 -11.95 15.99 1.45
CA THR A 259 -13.06 16.32 2.38
C THR A 259 -13.21 15.32 3.52
N PHE A 260 -13.01 14.03 3.24
CA PHE A 260 -13.38 12.93 4.13
C PHE A 260 -12.94 13.09 5.61
N PRO A 261 -11.65 13.32 5.94
CA PRO A 261 -11.23 13.33 7.35
C PRO A 261 -11.87 14.49 8.13
N HIS A 262 -12.13 15.61 7.47
CA HIS A 262 -12.72 16.79 8.09
C HIS A 262 -14.21 16.59 8.36
N LEU A 263 -14.94 16.07 7.36
CA LEU A 263 -16.35 15.75 7.52
C LEU A 263 -16.55 14.63 8.55
N PHE A 264 -15.72 13.59 8.53
CA PHE A 264 -15.71 12.52 9.53
C PHE A 264 -15.62 13.07 10.96
N LEU A 265 -14.71 14.01 11.22
CA LEU A 265 -14.54 14.62 12.55
C LEU A 265 -15.63 15.64 12.89
N MET A 266 -16.34 16.21 11.90
CA MET A 266 -17.55 17.00 12.14
C MET A 266 -18.70 16.09 12.58
N THR A 267 -18.89 14.96 11.90
CA THR A 267 -19.91 13.95 12.23
C THR A 267 -19.65 13.28 13.57
N TYR A 268 -18.41 12.84 13.82
CA TYR A 268 -18.00 12.16 15.05
C TYR A 268 -17.19 13.07 15.98
N GLY A 269 -17.73 14.25 16.30
CA GLY A 269 -17.02 15.28 17.07
C GLY A 269 -16.49 14.83 18.44
N HIS A 270 -17.11 13.82 19.05
CA HIS A 270 -16.66 13.23 20.32
C HIS A 270 -15.33 12.46 20.21
N LEU A 271 -14.88 12.12 18.99
CA LEU A 271 -13.59 11.46 18.74
C LEU A 271 -12.42 12.44 18.57
N LYS A 272 -12.68 13.76 18.53
CA LYS A 272 -11.62 14.76 18.40
C LYS A 272 -10.70 14.73 19.64
N PRO A 273 -9.42 14.39 19.48
CA PRO A 273 -8.49 14.31 20.60
C PRO A 273 -8.08 15.70 21.09
N GLN A 274 -7.61 15.77 22.33
CA GLN A 274 -6.94 16.96 22.84
C GLN A 274 -5.59 17.17 22.14
N LYS A 275 -5.24 18.44 21.87
CA LYS A 275 -3.96 18.79 21.23
C LYS A 275 -2.77 18.31 22.08
N PRO A 276 -1.62 17.98 21.44
CA PRO A 276 -0.41 17.62 22.17
C PRO A 276 -0.03 18.69 23.19
N THR A 277 0.15 18.28 24.45
CA THR A 277 0.57 19.16 25.54
C THR A 277 2.08 19.42 25.53
N GLN A 278 2.84 18.58 24.84
CA GLN A 278 4.30 18.63 24.79
C GLN A 278 4.78 18.77 23.34
N ASN A 279 5.89 19.50 23.19
CA ASN A 279 6.64 19.62 21.96
C ASN A 279 8.09 19.21 22.21
N TYR A 280 8.79 18.78 21.16
CA TYR A 280 10.19 18.43 21.26
C TYR A 280 11.01 19.65 21.69
N ILE A 281 11.83 19.49 22.73
CA ILE A 281 12.76 20.53 23.18
C ILE A 281 14.17 20.05 22.81
N PRO A 282 14.78 20.60 21.75
CA PRO A 282 16.13 20.23 21.36
C PRO A 282 17.13 20.64 22.45
N ARG A 283 18.04 19.72 22.77
CA ARG A 283 19.05 19.91 23.82
C ARG A 283 20.43 19.44 23.34
N VAL A 284 21.46 20.18 23.71
CA VAL A 284 22.88 19.82 23.52
C VAL A 284 23.54 19.85 24.89
N PHE A 285 24.12 18.73 25.32
CA PHE A 285 24.66 18.53 26.68
C PHE A 285 23.67 18.93 27.81
N GLY A 286 22.37 18.69 27.60
CA GLY A 286 21.31 19.03 28.55
C GLY A 286 20.78 20.47 28.46
N PHE A 287 21.51 21.38 27.82
CA PHE A 287 21.10 22.77 27.63
C PHE A 287 20.12 22.90 26.47
N LYS A 288 19.06 23.70 26.66
CA LYS A 288 18.09 24.00 25.61
C LYS A 288 18.76 24.85 24.53
N ILE A 289 18.53 24.52 23.27
CA ILE A 289 18.98 25.37 22.15
C ILE A 289 18.11 26.62 22.09
N HIS A 290 18.73 27.81 21.98
CA HIS A 290 18.00 29.06 21.80
C HIS A 290 17.36 29.12 20.42
N ARG A 291 16.19 29.76 20.31
CA ARG A 291 15.55 29.98 19.01
C ARG A 291 16.32 31.09 18.28
N THR A 292 16.88 30.76 17.11
CA THR A 292 17.42 31.74 16.16
C THR A 292 16.31 32.42 15.38
#